data_AF-A0A835SKQ4-F1
#
_entry.id   AF-A0A835SKQ4-F1
#
_cell.length_a   1.000
_cell.length_b   1.000
_cell.length_c   1.000
_cell.angle_alpha   90.00
_cell.angle_beta   90.00
_cell.angle_gamma   90.00
#
_symmetry.space_group_name_H-M   'P 1'
#
loop_
_entity.id
_entity.type
_entity.pdbx_description
1 polymer ?
#
loop_
_entity_poly.entity_id
_entity_poly.type
_entity_poly.pdbx_seq_one_letter_code
_entity_poly.pdbx_strand_id
1 'polypeptide(L)'
;MLGCGVTVAMPPPVLAPPPGTQFGPYSQSGTPTKAYTSPRSAQGPPPTLLMSQPPAAAYAAAMAAPPQPQQQQQQQLLAPPPPTQYMQPNYAGASALLDPMHALSLQSGAAAHQHPQLLQLPPVPHSALQPNGVMLGPGGQPLSLLYDDTTQEVVYADDVMARELGKQGHALLPLGDAYRGKLAALQAAVNGQLLAKREALLQQHARLAARAGEVAAARAGLEREVTALAEDMLGKVRSAESLKQALLGRDQAEVDGQLDAIGRLLGEVVAASAAGPVDFLNAYRRMADTCDRLVARPFKSEVDVAADDLPAEAGVYRQLAEAHGALAKLLAVKDQMISHLLQERDAMQEELSQVVERYGSELAALEAQADGYYRRLQALGAAGVEGGEGPTAGADGGSSRRGATQGG
;
A
#
# COMPACT_ATOMS: atom_id res chain seq x y z
N MET A 1 40.70 -39.89 2.21
CA MET A 1 40.74 -38.93 3.34
C MET A 1 39.89 -37.72 2.99
N LEU A 2 38.60 -37.74 3.35
CA LEU A 2 37.70 -36.59 3.26
C LEU A 2 36.81 -36.65 4.49
N GLY A 3 37.03 -35.73 5.43
CA GLY A 3 36.33 -35.66 6.71
C GLY A 3 35.03 -34.87 6.57
N CYS A 4 33.90 -35.53 6.87
CA CYS A 4 32.62 -34.87 7.10
C CYS A 4 32.61 -34.26 8.50
N GLY A 5 32.65 -32.93 8.59
CA GLY A 5 32.43 -32.19 9.82
C GLY A 5 30.94 -31.98 10.06
N VAL A 6 30.36 -32.74 10.99
CA VAL A 6 28.99 -32.50 11.49
C VAL A 6 29.09 -31.50 12.64
N THR A 7 28.67 -30.26 12.40
CA THR A 7 28.49 -29.25 13.44
C THR A 7 27.14 -29.45 14.12
N VAL A 8 27.17 -29.99 15.34
CA VAL A 8 26.01 -30.08 16.23
C VAL A 8 25.77 -28.68 16.81
N ALA A 9 24.69 -28.02 16.39
CA ALA A 9 24.24 -26.76 16.98
C ALA A 9 23.64 -27.03 18.37
N MET A 10 24.27 -26.50 19.41
CA MET A 10 23.68 -26.47 20.75
C MET A 10 22.48 -25.49 20.79
N PRO A 11 21.37 -25.84 21.46
CA PRO A 11 20.28 -24.92 21.68
C PRO A 11 20.68 -23.81 22.68
N PRO A 12 20.13 -22.59 22.54
CA PRO A 12 20.42 -21.49 23.44
C PRO A 12 19.87 -21.73 24.86
N PRO A 13 20.50 -21.17 25.90
CA PRO A 13 20.03 -21.32 27.28
C PRO A 13 18.70 -20.59 27.47
N VAL A 14 17.73 -21.30 28.05
CA VAL A 14 16.45 -20.76 28.51
C VAL A 14 16.74 -19.84 29.71
N LEU A 15 16.56 -18.53 29.53
CA LEU A 15 16.59 -17.57 30.64
C LEU A 15 15.39 -17.84 31.55
N ALA A 16 15.67 -18.25 32.80
CA ALA A 16 14.68 -18.32 33.85
C ALA A 16 14.19 -16.91 34.21
N PRO A 17 12.87 -16.69 34.39
CA PRO A 17 12.35 -15.40 34.85
C PRO A 17 12.74 -15.14 36.32
N PRO A 18 12.93 -13.87 36.71
CA PRO A 18 13.30 -13.50 38.08
C PRO A 18 12.19 -13.88 39.08
N PRO A 19 12.55 -14.38 40.28
CA PRO A 19 11.59 -14.65 41.34
C PRO A 19 11.16 -13.33 42.00
N GLY A 20 9.86 -13.05 42.07
CA GLY A 20 9.34 -12.15 43.10
C GLY A 20 8.42 -10.99 42.70
N THR A 21 7.54 -11.14 41.71
CA THR A 21 6.33 -10.28 41.62
C THR A 21 5.14 -11.03 42.22
N GLN A 22 4.95 -10.82 43.53
CA GLN A 22 3.72 -11.20 44.23
C GLN A 22 2.55 -10.40 43.63
N PHE A 23 1.70 -11.08 42.86
CA PHE A 23 0.37 -10.57 42.52
C PHE A 23 -0.53 -10.76 43.74
N GLY A 24 -0.86 -9.66 44.41
CA GLY A 24 -1.92 -9.61 45.39
C GLY A 24 -3.30 -9.78 44.74
N PRO A 25 -4.31 -10.28 45.47
CA PRO A 25 -5.64 -10.53 44.92
C PRO A 25 -6.35 -9.21 44.61
N TYR A 26 -6.81 -9.08 43.36
CA TYR A 26 -7.66 -8.00 42.90
C TYR A 26 -8.98 -7.98 43.69
N SER A 27 -9.18 -6.90 44.43
CA SER A 27 -10.49 -6.49 44.94
C SER A 27 -11.46 -6.30 43.79
N GLN A 28 -12.63 -6.94 43.91
CA GLN A 28 -13.79 -6.77 43.04
C GLN A 28 -14.24 -5.30 43.05
N SER A 29 -13.97 -4.58 41.95
CA SER A 29 -14.64 -3.31 41.66
C SER A 29 -15.90 -3.60 40.83
N GLY A 30 -17.05 -3.27 41.41
CA GLY A 30 -18.35 -3.41 40.76
C GLY A 30 -18.45 -2.59 39.49
N THR A 31 -18.95 -3.21 38.44
CA THR A 31 -19.38 -2.56 37.20
C THR A 31 -20.65 -1.75 37.45
N PRO A 32 -20.70 -0.43 37.16
CA PRO A 32 -21.97 0.27 37.10
C PRO A 32 -22.67 -0.04 35.77
N THR A 33 -23.75 -0.82 35.84
CA THR A 33 -24.70 -1.05 34.76
C THR A 33 -25.36 0.27 34.37
N LYS A 34 -24.81 0.99 33.40
CA LYS A 34 -25.54 2.05 32.70
C LYS A 34 -26.42 1.41 31.64
N ALA A 35 -27.72 1.39 31.92
CA ALA A 35 -28.75 1.01 30.97
C ALA A 35 -28.67 1.92 29.72
N TYR A 36 -28.35 1.31 28.59
CA TYR A 36 -28.54 1.90 27.27
C TYR A 36 -30.04 1.84 26.95
N THR A 37 -30.76 2.94 27.18
CA THR A 37 -32.10 3.13 26.63
C THR A 37 -31.95 3.78 25.26
N SER A 38 -32.13 2.99 24.20
CA SER A 38 -32.25 3.48 22.83
C SER A 38 -33.43 4.45 22.69
N PRO A 39 -33.26 5.67 22.15
CA PRO A 39 -34.40 6.46 21.73
C PRO A 39 -34.92 5.92 20.40
N ARG A 40 -36.15 5.44 20.50
CA ARG A 40 -37.09 5.04 19.47
C ARG A 40 -37.18 6.08 18.34
N SER A 41 -37.10 5.57 17.12
CA SER A 41 -37.26 6.25 15.84
C SER A 41 -38.56 7.07 15.79
N ALA A 42 -38.44 8.38 15.65
CA ALA A 42 -39.53 9.23 15.19
C ALA A 42 -39.32 9.49 13.69
N GLN A 43 -40.21 8.93 12.87
CA GLN A 43 -40.39 9.26 11.47
C GLN A 43 -40.69 10.76 11.33
N GLY A 44 -39.74 11.50 10.77
CA GLY A 44 -39.97 12.84 10.22
C GLY A 44 -40.00 12.77 8.68
N PRO A 45 -40.79 13.62 8.00
CA PRO A 45 -40.84 13.65 6.54
C PRO A 45 -39.52 14.17 5.94
N PRO A 46 -39.18 13.78 4.69
CA PRO A 46 -37.91 14.13 4.06
C PRO A 46 -37.80 15.64 3.77
N PRO A 47 -36.60 16.24 3.87
CA PRO A 47 -36.40 17.63 3.52
C PRO A 47 -36.51 17.83 2.01
N THR A 48 -37.35 18.78 1.61
CA THR A 48 -37.42 19.32 0.25
C THR A 48 -36.11 20.03 -0.07
N LEU A 49 -35.37 19.50 -1.05
CA LEU A 49 -34.20 20.16 -1.64
C LEU A 49 -34.66 21.41 -2.39
N LEU A 50 -34.53 22.57 -1.76
CA LEU A 50 -34.74 23.86 -2.40
C LEU A 50 -33.48 24.19 -3.23
N MET A 51 -33.54 23.94 -4.54
CA MET A 51 -32.60 24.51 -5.49
C MET A 51 -32.78 26.03 -5.51
N SER A 52 -31.92 26.76 -4.80
CA SER A 52 -31.78 28.20 -4.97
C SER A 52 -30.74 28.49 -6.05
N GLN A 53 -31.23 28.84 -7.24
CA GLN A 53 -30.47 29.57 -8.26
C GLN A 53 -29.95 30.89 -7.68
N PRO A 54 -28.69 31.28 -7.94
CA PRO A 54 -28.30 32.69 -7.85
C PRO A 54 -28.68 33.42 -9.15
N PRO A 55 -29.28 34.62 -9.07
CA PRO A 55 -29.60 35.42 -10.25
C PRO A 55 -28.35 36.11 -10.81
N ALA A 56 -28.29 36.13 -12.14
CA ALA A 56 -27.45 37.02 -12.92
C ALA A 56 -28.13 38.40 -13.02
N ALA A 57 -27.45 39.47 -12.60
CA ALA A 57 -27.49 40.79 -13.26
C ALA A 57 -26.60 41.83 -12.55
N ALA A 58 -25.67 42.39 -13.33
CA ALA A 58 -25.31 43.80 -13.42
C ALA A 58 -24.94 44.58 -12.14
N TYR A 59 -23.63 44.79 -11.95
CA TYR A 59 -23.14 46.14 -11.64
C TYR A 59 -21.86 46.43 -12.43
N ALA A 60 -21.97 47.49 -13.24
CA ALA A 60 -20.88 48.10 -13.96
C ALA A 60 -20.15 49.12 -13.07
N ALA A 61 -18.86 49.28 -13.36
CA ALA A 61 -18.02 50.46 -13.17
C ALA A 61 -17.70 50.93 -11.73
N ALA A 62 -16.44 50.75 -11.32
CA ALA A 62 -15.49 51.85 -11.12
C ALA A 62 -14.10 51.36 -10.64
N MET A 63 -13.07 51.72 -11.42
CA MET A 63 -11.80 52.30 -10.97
C MET A 63 -10.95 51.54 -9.91
N ALA A 64 -9.87 50.90 -10.36
CA ALA A 64 -8.48 51.24 -9.98
C ALA A 64 -7.50 50.14 -10.41
N ALA A 65 -6.62 50.45 -11.36
CA ALA A 65 -5.54 49.57 -11.80
C ALA A 65 -4.35 49.62 -10.82
N PRO A 66 -3.74 48.49 -10.44
CA PRO A 66 -2.46 48.49 -9.75
C PRO A 66 -1.31 48.78 -10.76
N PRO A 67 -0.29 49.55 -10.36
CA PRO A 67 0.80 49.95 -11.25
C PRO A 67 1.73 48.78 -11.57
N GLN A 68 2.08 48.66 -12.85
CA GLN A 68 3.17 47.82 -13.33
C GLN A 68 4.52 48.38 -12.89
N PRO A 69 5.46 47.55 -12.37
CA PRO A 69 6.85 47.98 -12.25
C PRO A 69 7.51 47.98 -13.64
N GLN A 70 7.91 49.17 -14.07
CA GLN A 70 8.79 49.39 -15.20
C GLN A 70 10.12 48.67 -14.99
N GLN A 71 10.43 47.71 -15.87
CA GLN A 71 11.79 47.27 -16.14
C GLN A 71 12.56 48.42 -16.78
N GLN A 72 13.35 49.15 -15.98
CA GLN A 72 14.38 50.02 -16.50
C GLN A 72 15.62 49.19 -16.84
N GLN A 73 15.88 49.17 -18.14
CA GLN A 73 17.11 48.75 -18.78
C GLN A 73 18.23 49.71 -18.35
N GLN A 74 19.13 49.26 -17.47
CA GLN A 74 20.44 49.90 -17.28
C GLN A 74 21.53 48.87 -17.50
N GLN A 75 22.11 48.91 -18.71
CA GLN A 75 23.44 48.40 -18.99
C GLN A 75 24.45 49.22 -18.20
N GLN A 76 25.08 48.61 -17.20
CA GLN A 76 26.41 48.99 -16.76
C GLN A 76 27.26 47.74 -16.59
N LEU A 77 28.39 47.74 -17.30
CA LEU A 77 29.46 46.78 -17.20
C LEU A 77 29.96 46.72 -15.76
N LEU A 78 29.95 45.54 -15.14
CA LEU A 78 30.90 45.22 -14.07
C LEU A 78 31.34 43.76 -14.23
N ALA A 79 32.65 43.57 -14.32
CA ALA A 79 33.34 42.30 -14.47
C ALA A 79 33.06 41.35 -13.29
N PRO A 80 33.09 40.01 -13.50
CA PRO A 80 33.03 39.06 -12.41
C PRO A 80 34.32 39.07 -11.58
N PRO A 81 34.25 38.97 -10.24
CA PRO A 81 35.43 38.74 -9.41
C PRO A 81 35.99 37.32 -9.61
N PRO A 82 37.30 37.09 -9.40
CA PRO A 82 37.89 35.76 -9.51
C PRO A 82 37.38 34.82 -8.41
N PRO A 83 37.31 33.50 -8.67
CA PRO A 83 36.90 32.55 -7.66
C PRO A 83 37.93 32.47 -6.53
N THR A 84 37.47 32.74 -5.32
CA THR A 84 38.19 32.47 -4.08
C THR A 84 38.36 30.96 -3.94
N GLN A 85 39.59 30.48 -4.18
CA GLN A 85 39.98 29.11 -3.85
C GLN A 85 39.95 28.95 -2.32
N TYR A 86 38.89 28.35 -1.81
CA TYR A 86 38.92 27.77 -0.47
C TYR A 86 39.67 26.43 -0.55
N MET A 87 40.86 26.38 0.06
CA MET A 87 41.51 25.12 0.41
C MET A 87 40.60 24.38 1.39
N GLN A 88 40.09 23.22 0.98
CA GLN A 88 39.57 22.24 1.92
C GLN A 88 40.73 21.42 2.51
N PRO A 89 40.76 21.21 3.83
CA PRO A 89 41.65 20.23 4.42
C PRO A 89 41.10 18.82 4.15
N ASN A 90 41.93 18.04 3.47
CA ASN A 90 41.71 16.66 3.11
C ASN A 90 41.72 15.78 4.37
N TYR A 91 40.54 15.44 4.92
CA TYR A 91 40.41 14.33 5.86
C TYR A 91 39.97 13.08 5.12
N ALA A 92 40.95 12.27 4.76
CA ALA A 92 40.75 10.88 4.37
C ALA A 92 40.32 10.07 5.60
N GLY A 93 39.06 9.64 5.63
CA GLY A 93 38.53 8.70 6.61
C GLY A 93 37.42 7.89 5.96
N ALA A 94 37.67 6.60 5.80
CA ALA A 94 36.89 5.65 5.02
C ALA A 94 35.45 5.40 5.54
N SER A 95 34.60 4.91 4.62
CA SER A 95 33.20 4.41 4.76
C SER A 95 32.15 5.49 4.46
N ALA A 96 31.18 5.35 3.55
CA ALA A 96 30.68 4.24 2.74
C ALA A 96 30.13 4.85 1.43
N LEU A 97 30.54 4.39 0.25
CA LEU A 97 29.78 3.49 -0.61
C LEU A 97 28.25 3.67 -0.54
N LEU A 98 27.73 4.78 -1.06
CA LEU A 98 26.41 4.92 -1.68
C LEU A 98 26.30 6.33 -2.29
N ASP A 99 26.86 6.44 -3.49
CA ASP A 99 26.64 7.55 -4.43
C ASP A 99 25.78 7.00 -5.60
N PRO A 100 25.29 7.82 -6.54
CA PRO A 100 24.04 8.56 -6.45
C PRO A 100 23.04 8.09 -7.52
N MET A 101 21.75 8.00 -7.18
CA MET A 101 20.69 7.91 -8.19
C MET A 101 20.44 9.32 -8.74
N HIS A 102 21.25 9.68 -9.74
CA HIS A 102 21.00 10.83 -10.60
C HIS A 102 19.55 10.82 -11.08
N ALA A 103 18.90 11.96 -10.86
CA ALA A 103 17.58 12.30 -11.36
C ALA A 103 17.54 12.14 -12.88
N LEU A 104 17.01 11.01 -13.36
CA LEU A 104 16.34 10.94 -14.64
C LEU A 104 15.04 11.74 -14.51
N SER A 105 15.16 13.06 -14.70
CA SER A 105 14.07 13.92 -15.13
C SER A 105 13.54 13.36 -16.45
N LEU A 106 12.66 12.36 -16.36
CA LEU A 106 11.76 11.98 -17.44
C LEU A 106 10.78 13.13 -17.60
N GLN A 107 11.23 14.12 -18.38
CA GLN A 107 10.40 15.12 -18.99
C GLN A 107 9.36 14.35 -19.81
N SER A 108 8.18 14.17 -19.21
CA SER A 108 7.01 13.57 -19.83
C SER A 108 6.56 14.51 -20.95
N GLY A 109 7.25 14.42 -22.09
CA GLY A 109 6.78 14.95 -23.34
C GLY A 109 5.44 14.30 -23.63
N ALA A 110 4.39 15.11 -23.61
CA ALA A 110 3.11 14.80 -24.20
C ALA A 110 3.32 14.53 -25.70
N ALA A 111 3.75 13.31 -26.04
CA ALA A 111 3.83 12.85 -27.41
C ALA A 111 2.39 12.67 -27.90
N ALA A 112 1.96 13.65 -28.71
CA ALA A 112 0.72 13.62 -29.45
C ALA A 112 0.54 12.24 -30.11
N HIS A 113 -0.67 11.70 -29.96
CA HIS A 113 -1.13 10.48 -30.60
C HIS A 113 -0.78 10.48 -32.10
N GLN A 114 0.32 9.83 -32.47
CA GLN A 114 0.50 9.38 -33.84
C GLN A 114 -0.41 8.17 -34.02
N HIS A 115 -1.46 8.35 -34.84
CA HIS A 115 -2.31 7.26 -35.29
C HIS A 115 -1.45 6.08 -35.75
N PRO A 116 -1.80 4.83 -35.39
CA PRO A 116 -1.11 3.67 -35.93
C PRO A 116 -1.45 3.63 -37.41
N GLN A 117 -0.50 4.06 -38.26
CA GLN A 117 -0.51 3.63 -39.65
C GLN A 117 -0.53 2.10 -39.60
N LEU A 118 -1.67 1.51 -40.00
CA LEU A 118 -1.75 0.08 -40.28
C LEU A 118 -0.54 -0.23 -41.17
N LEU A 119 0.33 -1.13 -40.70
CA LEU A 119 1.43 -1.65 -41.49
C LEU A 119 0.80 -2.37 -42.69
N GLN A 120 0.49 -1.62 -43.75
CA GLN A 120 0.19 -2.16 -45.05
C GLN A 120 1.49 -2.76 -45.53
N LEU A 121 1.60 -4.08 -45.36
CA LEU A 121 2.64 -4.85 -46.03
C LEU A 121 2.61 -4.47 -47.51
N PRO A 122 3.73 -4.00 -48.07
CA PRO A 122 3.78 -3.61 -49.48
C PRO A 122 3.27 -4.78 -50.33
N PRO A 123 2.48 -4.51 -51.39
CA PRO A 123 1.94 -5.57 -52.23
C PRO A 123 3.11 -6.40 -52.77
N VAL A 124 3.09 -7.69 -52.46
CA VAL A 124 4.11 -8.63 -52.93
C VAL A 124 4.06 -8.58 -54.47
N PRO A 125 5.16 -8.27 -55.16
CA PRO A 125 5.15 -8.20 -56.62
C PRO A 125 4.75 -9.57 -57.17
N HIS A 126 3.59 -9.63 -57.82
CA HIS A 126 3.05 -10.87 -58.42
C HIS A 126 3.93 -11.42 -59.55
N SER A 127 4.98 -10.68 -59.93
CA SER A 127 5.87 -10.96 -61.06
C SER A 127 7.07 -11.86 -60.74
N ALA A 128 7.33 -12.21 -59.47
CA ALA A 128 8.50 -13.03 -59.10
C ALA A 128 8.24 -14.55 -59.11
N LEU A 129 6.99 -14.99 -59.29
CA LEU A 129 6.61 -16.39 -59.45
C LEU A 129 6.04 -16.61 -60.85
N GLN A 130 6.84 -16.38 -61.90
CA GLN A 130 6.52 -17.01 -63.18
C GLN A 130 6.87 -18.50 -63.09
N PRO A 131 5.91 -19.43 -63.18
CA PRO A 131 6.13 -20.87 -63.00
C PRO A 131 6.82 -21.54 -64.21
N ASN A 132 7.46 -20.78 -65.10
CA ASN A 132 8.01 -21.32 -66.35
C ASN A 132 9.43 -21.90 -66.23
N GLY A 133 9.97 -22.01 -65.02
CA GLY A 133 11.15 -22.83 -64.78
C GLY A 133 10.75 -24.30 -64.76
N VAL A 134 10.59 -24.93 -65.93
CA VAL A 134 10.42 -26.38 -66.02
C VAL A 134 11.72 -27.04 -65.55
N MET A 135 11.78 -27.41 -64.27
CA MET A 135 12.86 -28.27 -63.80
C MET A 135 12.62 -29.68 -64.33
N LEU A 136 13.51 -30.11 -65.22
CA LEU A 136 13.49 -31.46 -65.78
C LEU A 136 14.15 -32.41 -64.79
N GLY A 137 13.43 -33.46 -64.39
CA GLY A 137 13.99 -34.54 -63.58
C GLY A 137 14.98 -35.41 -64.39
N PRO A 138 15.61 -36.42 -63.75
CA PRO A 138 16.60 -37.32 -64.36
C PRO A 138 16.11 -38.19 -65.56
N GLY A 139 14.93 -37.89 -66.13
CA GLY A 139 14.40 -38.50 -67.35
C GLY A 139 13.79 -37.50 -68.34
N GLY A 140 14.08 -36.20 -68.21
CA GLY A 140 13.52 -35.16 -69.10
C GLY A 140 12.03 -34.91 -68.91
N GLN A 141 11.45 -35.41 -67.81
CA GLN A 141 10.05 -35.16 -67.44
C GLN A 141 9.96 -33.89 -66.59
N PRO A 142 8.93 -33.05 -66.80
CA PRO A 142 8.71 -31.87 -65.96
C PRO A 142 8.37 -32.30 -64.52
N LEU A 143 9.13 -31.81 -63.55
CA LEU A 143 8.81 -31.99 -62.12
C LEU A 143 7.75 -30.98 -61.70
N SER A 144 6.68 -31.46 -61.06
CA SER A 144 5.65 -30.62 -60.46
C SER A 144 6.07 -30.19 -59.06
N LEU A 145 5.88 -28.90 -58.76
CA LEU A 145 6.17 -28.34 -57.44
C LEU A 145 4.92 -28.43 -56.55
N LEU A 146 4.93 -29.38 -55.63
CA LEU A 146 3.82 -29.67 -54.73
C LEU A 146 4.21 -29.31 -53.29
N TYR A 147 3.21 -28.98 -52.49
CA TYR A 147 3.36 -28.79 -51.05
C TYR A 147 2.76 -30.01 -50.34
N ASP A 148 3.55 -30.67 -49.50
CA ASP A 148 3.07 -31.77 -48.67
C ASP A 148 2.60 -31.20 -47.32
N ASP A 149 1.28 -31.16 -47.10
CA ASP A 149 0.71 -30.60 -45.87
C ASP A 149 0.97 -31.50 -44.64
N THR A 150 1.23 -32.79 -44.86
CA THR A 150 1.54 -33.76 -43.80
C THR A 150 2.93 -33.52 -43.22
N THR A 151 3.94 -33.30 -44.07
CA THR A 151 5.32 -33.03 -43.64
C THR A 151 5.63 -31.55 -43.48
N GLN A 152 4.76 -30.69 -43.99
CA GLN A 152 4.92 -29.24 -44.07
C GLN A 152 6.10 -28.77 -44.95
N GLU A 153 6.53 -29.58 -45.92
CA GLU A 153 7.66 -29.28 -46.81
C GLU A 153 7.24 -29.13 -48.27
N VAL A 154 8.08 -28.44 -49.06
CA VAL A 154 7.90 -28.34 -50.52
C VAL A 154 8.58 -29.55 -51.16
N VAL A 155 7.83 -30.30 -51.95
CA VAL A 155 8.30 -31.53 -52.60
C VAL A 155 8.33 -31.35 -54.11
N TYR A 156 9.44 -31.76 -54.72
CA TYR A 156 9.57 -31.87 -56.17
C TYR A 156 9.23 -33.32 -56.54
N ALA A 157 8.08 -33.54 -57.17
CA ALA A 157 7.62 -34.87 -57.53
C ALA A 157 7.18 -34.93 -58.99
N ASP A 158 7.51 -36.04 -59.66
CA ASP A 158 6.83 -36.41 -60.90
C ASP A 158 5.44 -36.99 -60.59
N ASP A 159 4.60 -37.18 -61.61
CA ASP A 159 3.22 -37.68 -61.42
C ASP A 159 3.18 -39.07 -60.76
N VAL A 160 4.23 -39.87 -60.92
CA VAL A 160 4.34 -41.22 -60.33
C VAL A 160 4.65 -41.10 -58.84
N MET A 161 5.66 -40.31 -58.45
CA MET A 161 6.00 -40.06 -57.06
C MET A 161 4.87 -39.36 -56.32
N ALA A 162 4.18 -38.39 -56.94
CA ALA A 162 3.03 -37.72 -56.35
C ALA A 162 1.89 -38.72 -56.04
N ARG A 163 1.65 -39.70 -56.93
CA ARG A 163 0.66 -40.77 -56.68
C ARG A 163 1.12 -41.75 -55.62
N GLU A 164 2.41 -42.11 -55.57
CA GLU A 164 2.94 -43.00 -54.52
C GLU A 164 2.90 -42.33 -53.14
N LEU A 165 3.27 -41.05 -53.03
CA LEU A 165 3.11 -40.27 -51.81
C LEU A 165 1.64 -40.14 -51.40
N GLY A 166 0.73 -39.93 -52.36
CA GLY A 166 -0.71 -39.95 -52.10
C GLY A 166 -1.21 -41.30 -51.59
N LYS A 167 -0.72 -42.43 -52.13
CA LYS A 167 -1.02 -43.79 -51.62
C LYS A 167 -0.48 -44.03 -50.22
N GLN A 168 0.67 -43.41 -49.89
CA GLN A 168 1.25 -43.42 -48.55
C GLN A 168 0.50 -42.50 -47.56
N GLY A 169 -0.52 -41.76 -48.03
CA GLY A 169 -1.37 -40.91 -47.21
C GLY A 169 -0.87 -39.46 -47.08
N HIS A 170 0.09 -39.04 -47.90
CA HIS A 170 0.53 -37.64 -47.91
C HIS A 170 -0.52 -36.74 -48.58
N ALA A 171 -0.83 -35.62 -47.93
CA ALA A 171 -1.76 -34.62 -48.45
C ALA A 171 -1.00 -33.62 -49.33
N LEU A 172 -0.84 -33.95 -50.61
CA LEU A 172 -0.17 -33.10 -51.59
C LEU A 172 -1.13 -32.05 -52.17
N LEU A 173 -0.74 -30.78 -52.10
CA LEU A 173 -1.45 -29.64 -52.66
C LEU A 173 -0.61 -28.94 -53.73
N PRO A 174 -1.22 -28.33 -54.76
CA PRO A 174 -0.50 -27.41 -55.64
C PRO A 174 0.13 -26.29 -54.80
N LEU A 175 1.42 -25.98 -55.01
CA LEU A 175 2.13 -25.00 -54.18
C LEU A 175 1.42 -23.63 -54.13
N GLY A 176 0.80 -23.20 -55.23
CA GLY A 176 0.06 -21.95 -55.30
C GLY A 176 -1.14 -21.88 -54.35
N ASP A 177 -1.87 -22.99 -54.20
CA ASP A 177 -3.04 -23.07 -53.32
C ASP A 177 -2.62 -23.18 -51.85
N ALA A 178 -1.58 -23.98 -51.56
CA ALA A 178 -1.00 -24.05 -50.22
C ALA A 178 -0.43 -22.71 -49.75
N TYR A 179 0.28 -21.98 -50.63
CA TYR A 179 0.79 -20.65 -50.34
C TYR A 179 -0.34 -19.66 -50.01
N ARG A 180 -1.40 -19.61 -50.82
CA ARG A 180 -2.54 -18.71 -50.57
C ARG A 180 -3.26 -19.06 -49.27
N GLY A 181 -3.47 -20.34 -48.99
CA GLY A 181 -4.08 -20.81 -47.75
C GLY A 181 -3.27 -20.44 -46.52
N LYS A 182 -1.95 -20.72 -46.51
CA LYS A 182 -1.06 -20.38 -45.38
C LYS A 182 -0.89 -18.88 -45.22
N LEU A 183 -0.79 -18.13 -46.31
CA LEU A 183 -0.74 -16.67 -46.26
C LEU A 183 -2.04 -16.10 -45.67
N ALA A 184 -3.21 -16.59 -46.08
CA ALA A 184 -4.49 -16.15 -45.53
C ALA A 184 -4.63 -16.51 -44.04
N ALA A 185 -4.23 -17.72 -43.64
CA ALA A 185 -4.24 -18.14 -42.23
C ALA A 185 -3.28 -17.28 -41.38
N LEU A 186 -2.07 -17.01 -41.88
CA LEU A 186 -1.11 -16.13 -41.20
C LEU A 186 -1.64 -14.70 -41.12
N GLN A 187 -2.21 -14.15 -42.20
CA GLN A 187 -2.83 -12.83 -42.20
C GLN A 187 -3.98 -12.75 -41.20
N ALA A 188 -4.81 -13.79 -41.09
CA ALA A 188 -5.89 -13.85 -40.09
C ALA A 188 -5.34 -13.91 -38.66
N ALA A 189 -4.30 -14.71 -38.40
CA ALA A 189 -3.66 -14.80 -37.08
C ALA A 189 -2.97 -13.49 -36.67
N VAL A 190 -2.26 -12.85 -37.60
CA VAL A 190 -1.60 -11.56 -37.38
C VAL A 190 -2.63 -10.46 -37.14
N ASN A 191 -3.58 -10.29 -38.06
CA ASN A 191 -4.54 -9.18 -38.01
C ASN A 191 -5.60 -9.36 -36.92
N GLY A 192 -5.93 -10.59 -36.55
CA GLY A 192 -6.86 -10.89 -35.47
C GLY A 192 -6.16 -10.98 -34.12
N GLN A 193 -5.49 -12.11 -33.87
CA GLN A 193 -5.02 -12.47 -32.53
C GLN A 193 -3.82 -11.62 -32.08
N LEU A 194 -2.81 -11.44 -32.94
CA LEU A 194 -1.58 -10.72 -32.55
C LEU A 194 -1.82 -9.22 -32.39
N LEU A 195 -2.57 -8.58 -33.28
CA LEU A 195 -2.90 -7.16 -33.14
C LEU A 195 -3.77 -6.88 -31.92
N ALA A 196 -4.79 -7.72 -31.65
CA ALA A 196 -5.59 -7.59 -30.43
C ALA A 196 -4.74 -7.76 -29.15
N LYS A 197 -3.83 -8.74 -29.13
CA LYS A 197 -2.90 -8.92 -28.01
C LYS A 197 -1.96 -7.72 -27.85
N ARG A 198 -1.43 -7.17 -28.95
CA ARG A 198 -0.59 -5.97 -28.92
C ARG A 198 -1.33 -4.78 -28.33
N GLU A 199 -2.58 -4.55 -28.75
CA GLU A 199 -3.40 -3.47 -28.20
C GLU A 199 -3.68 -3.66 -26.71
N ALA A 200 -4.05 -4.87 -26.28
CA ALA A 200 -4.25 -5.19 -24.87
C ALA A 200 -2.98 -4.95 -24.03
N LEU A 201 -1.80 -5.33 -24.54
CA LEU A 201 -0.52 -5.08 -23.88
C LEU A 201 -0.19 -3.58 -23.81
N LEU A 202 -0.48 -2.81 -24.85
CA LEU A 202 -0.30 -1.36 -24.83
C LEU A 202 -1.22 -0.68 -23.81
N GLN A 203 -2.49 -1.10 -23.73
CA GLN A 203 -3.42 -0.63 -22.71
C GLN A 203 -2.95 -0.99 -21.30
N GLN A 204 -2.46 -2.22 -21.09
CA GLN A 204 -1.90 -2.65 -19.81
C GLN A 204 -0.64 -1.83 -19.44
N HIS A 205 0.25 -1.59 -20.40
CA HIS A 205 1.44 -0.75 -20.20
C HIS A 205 1.04 0.67 -19.77
N ALA A 206 0.05 1.29 -20.42
CA ALA A 206 -0.46 2.61 -20.03
C ALA A 206 -1.04 2.62 -18.60
N ARG A 207 -1.79 1.57 -18.21
CA ARG A 207 -2.31 1.43 -16.84
C ARG A 207 -1.19 1.28 -15.81
N LEU A 208 -0.16 0.49 -16.10
CA LEU A 208 0.99 0.33 -15.22
C LEU A 208 1.78 1.64 -15.08
N ALA A 209 1.96 2.38 -16.17
CA ALA A 209 2.61 3.68 -16.14
C ALA A 209 1.82 4.70 -15.28
N ALA A 210 0.49 4.72 -15.41
CA ALA A 210 -0.37 5.56 -14.57
C ALA A 210 -0.24 5.20 -13.08
N ARG A 211 -0.29 3.90 -12.73
CA ARG A 211 -0.08 3.42 -11.36
C ARG A 211 1.30 3.75 -10.81
N ALA A 212 2.34 3.64 -11.63
CA ALA A 212 3.69 4.05 -11.24
C ALA A 212 3.74 5.57 -10.93
N GLY A 213 3.06 6.39 -11.73
CA GLY A 213 2.91 7.82 -11.48
C GLY A 213 2.17 8.14 -10.17
N GLU A 214 1.07 7.43 -9.88
CA GLU A 214 0.33 7.56 -8.61
C GLU A 214 1.20 7.21 -7.40
N VAL A 215 1.95 6.10 -7.47
CA VAL A 215 2.88 5.69 -6.39
C VAL A 215 3.99 6.72 -6.19
N ALA A 216 4.56 7.26 -7.28
CA ALA A 216 5.58 8.30 -7.20
C ALA A 216 5.03 9.60 -6.57
N ALA A 217 3.82 10.01 -6.92
CA ALA A 217 3.16 11.18 -6.33
C ALA A 217 2.85 10.97 -4.84
N ALA A 218 2.34 9.78 -4.47
CA ALA A 218 2.07 9.44 -3.07
C ALA A 218 3.35 9.43 -2.24
N ARG A 219 4.44 8.85 -2.76
CA ARG A 219 5.76 8.88 -2.12
C ARG A 219 6.24 10.32 -1.91
N ALA A 220 6.17 11.16 -2.94
CA ALA A 220 6.60 12.57 -2.83
C ALA A 220 5.75 13.35 -1.82
N GLY A 221 4.46 13.02 -1.66
CA GLY A 221 3.60 13.56 -0.62
C GLY A 221 4.10 13.18 0.78
N LEU A 222 4.33 11.89 1.03
CA LEU A 222 4.84 11.39 2.31
C LEU A 222 6.21 11.98 2.66
N GLU A 223 7.12 12.12 1.68
CA GLU A 223 8.44 12.72 1.90
C GLU A 223 8.34 14.19 2.36
N ARG A 224 7.41 14.96 1.78
CA ARG A 224 7.14 16.35 2.23
C ARG A 224 6.57 16.40 3.64
N GLU A 225 5.63 15.51 3.96
CA GLU A 225 5.03 15.44 5.30
C GLU A 225 6.07 15.10 6.38
N VAL A 226 6.93 14.11 6.12
CA VAL A 226 8.02 13.74 7.04
C VAL A 226 9.00 14.89 7.22
N THR A 227 9.34 15.59 6.14
CA THR A 227 10.25 16.76 6.21
C THR A 227 9.62 17.90 7.02
N ALA A 228 8.34 18.21 6.79
CA ALA A 228 7.63 19.24 7.54
C ALA A 228 7.52 18.91 9.04
N LEU A 229 7.27 17.64 9.39
CA LEU A 229 7.23 17.19 10.79
C LEU A 229 8.60 17.29 11.45
N ALA A 230 9.68 16.93 10.74
CA ALA A 230 11.04 17.08 11.25
C ALA A 230 11.42 18.55 11.49
N GLU A 231 11.03 19.45 10.57
CA GLU A 231 11.25 20.89 10.72
C GLU A 231 10.48 21.49 11.90
N ASP A 232 9.23 21.09 12.13
CA ASP A 232 8.44 21.50 13.30
C ASP A 232 9.11 21.07 14.62
N MET A 233 9.53 19.81 14.71
CA MET A 233 10.22 19.28 15.89
C MET A 233 11.54 20.03 16.16
N LEU A 234 12.34 20.27 15.12
CA LEU A 234 13.57 21.08 15.24
C LEU A 234 13.28 22.51 15.66
N GLY A 235 12.19 23.11 15.15
CA GLY A 235 11.73 24.44 15.55
C GLY A 235 11.44 24.54 17.05
N LYS A 236 10.76 23.55 17.62
CA LYS A 236 10.47 23.48 19.07
C LYS A 236 11.71 23.31 19.92
N VAL A 237 12.65 22.45 19.50
CA VAL A 237 13.92 22.27 20.21
C VAL A 237 14.71 23.57 20.22
N ARG A 238 14.82 24.25 19.07
CA ARG A 238 15.54 25.53 18.96
C ARG A 238 14.87 26.66 19.76
N SER A 239 13.54 26.72 19.78
CA SER A 239 12.84 27.74 20.57
C SER A 239 13.01 27.50 22.07
N ALA A 240 12.94 26.24 22.52
CA ALA A 240 13.22 25.86 23.90
C ALA A 240 14.68 26.17 24.30
N GLU A 241 15.63 25.84 23.43
CA GLU A 241 17.05 26.17 23.62
C GLU A 241 17.28 27.69 23.73
N SER A 242 16.74 28.46 22.78
CA SER A 242 16.88 29.91 22.76
C SER A 242 16.29 30.56 24.02
N LEU A 243 15.14 30.05 24.50
CA LEU A 243 14.54 30.51 25.75
C LEU A 243 15.45 30.22 26.95
N LYS A 244 16.00 29.00 27.04
CA LYS A 244 16.93 28.63 28.12
C LYS A 244 18.21 29.47 28.09
N GLN A 245 18.80 29.67 26.92
CA GLN A 245 19.97 30.54 26.73
C GLN A 245 19.66 31.98 27.14
N ALA A 246 18.47 32.50 26.84
CA ALA A 246 18.05 33.83 27.26
C ALA A 246 17.92 33.95 28.78
N LEU A 247 17.38 32.93 29.46
CA LEU A 247 17.30 32.89 30.92
C LEU A 247 18.69 32.85 31.57
N LEU A 248 19.57 31.96 31.09
CA LEU A 248 20.95 31.87 31.57
C LEU A 248 21.73 33.16 31.32
N GLY A 249 21.59 33.77 30.14
CA GLY A 249 22.23 35.03 29.80
C GLY A 249 21.76 36.19 30.69
N ARG A 250 20.48 36.20 31.07
CA ARG A 250 19.94 37.17 32.04
C ARG A 250 20.56 36.97 33.43
N ASP A 251 20.58 35.74 33.94
CA ASP A 251 21.14 35.45 35.26
C ASP A 251 22.66 35.74 35.29
N GLN A 252 23.38 35.45 34.19
CA GLN A 252 24.79 35.82 34.02
C GLN A 252 24.99 37.33 34.08
N ALA A 253 24.22 38.11 33.31
CA ALA A 253 24.31 39.57 33.31
C ALA A 253 24.00 40.18 34.70
N GLU A 254 23.11 39.55 35.46
CA GLU A 254 22.84 39.95 36.85
C GLU A 254 24.04 39.71 37.77
N VAL A 255 24.69 38.55 37.68
CA VAL A 255 25.90 38.23 38.45
C VAL A 255 27.06 39.14 38.06
N ASP A 256 27.30 39.35 36.77
CA ASP A 256 28.35 40.24 36.27
C ASP A 256 28.15 41.68 36.79
N GLY A 257 26.91 42.17 36.80
CA GLY A 257 26.58 43.47 37.38
C GLY A 257 26.86 43.59 38.88
N GLN A 258 26.71 42.49 39.64
CA GLN A 258 27.06 42.46 41.07
C GLN A 258 28.59 42.44 41.27
N LEU A 259 29.31 41.64 40.47
CA LEU A 259 30.78 41.57 40.49
C LEU A 259 31.41 42.93 40.14
N ASP A 260 30.89 43.61 39.12
CA ASP A 260 31.33 44.96 38.74
C ASP A 260 31.11 45.97 39.87
N ALA A 261 29.97 45.89 40.57
CA ALA A 261 29.68 46.78 41.70
C ALA A 261 30.65 46.54 42.87
N ILE A 262 30.97 45.27 43.15
CA ILE A 262 31.99 44.91 44.16
C ILE A 262 33.37 45.42 43.74
N GLY A 263 33.76 45.22 42.47
CA GLY A 263 35.03 45.69 41.93
C GLY A 263 35.19 47.21 42.03
N ARG A 264 34.12 47.97 41.75
CA ARG A 264 34.10 49.44 41.92
C ARG A 264 34.28 49.84 43.38
N LEU A 265 33.55 49.20 44.32
CA LEU A 265 33.69 49.48 45.74
C LEU A 265 35.12 49.19 46.24
N LEU A 266 35.73 48.08 45.80
CA LEU A 266 37.12 47.77 46.12
C LEU A 266 38.09 48.84 45.60
N GLY A 267 37.87 49.32 44.37
CA GLY A 267 38.64 50.42 43.79
C GLY A 267 38.51 51.72 44.58
N GLU A 268 37.29 52.07 45.02
CA GLU A 268 37.02 53.24 45.86
C GLU A 268 37.73 53.13 47.22
N VAL A 269 37.69 51.95 47.86
CA VAL A 269 38.37 51.69 49.13
C VAL A 269 39.88 51.88 49.01
N VAL A 270 40.50 51.33 47.96
CA VAL A 270 41.94 51.47 47.70
C VAL A 270 42.32 52.93 47.43
N ALA A 271 41.53 53.63 46.61
CA ALA A 271 41.79 55.04 46.29
C ALA A 271 41.65 55.94 47.53
N ALA A 272 40.60 55.76 48.33
CA ALA A 272 40.39 56.51 49.57
C ALA A 272 41.51 56.23 50.59
N SER A 273 41.96 54.98 50.70
CA SER A 273 43.08 54.62 51.58
C SER A 273 44.40 55.26 51.15
N ALA A 274 44.63 55.43 49.85
CA ALA A 274 45.85 56.05 49.31
C ALA A 274 45.86 57.58 49.48
N ALA A 275 44.71 58.24 49.52
CA ALA A 275 44.58 59.69 49.68
C ALA A 275 44.99 60.17 51.09
N GLY A 276 44.92 59.29 52.10
CA GLY A 276 45.32 59.57 53.48
C GLY A 276 44.19 59.35 54.49
N PRO A 277 44.50 59.37 55.80
CA PRO A 277 43.57 58.93 56.83
C PRO A 277 42.33 59.82 56.99
N VAL A 278 42.44 61.13 56.76
CA VAL A 278 41.31 62.07 56.88
C VAL A 278 40.29 61.86 55.75
N ASP A 279 40.78 61.74 54.50
CA ASP A 279 39.93 61.50 53.33
C ASP A 279 39.26 60.13 53.39
N PHE A 280 39.98 59.11 53.85
CA PHE A 280 39.42 57.79 54.11
C PHE A 280 38.27 57.84 55.13
N LEU A 281 38.46 58.51 56.27
CA LEU A 281 37.42 58.62 57.30
C LEU A 281 36.18 59.37 56.78
N ASN A 282 36.36 60.37 55.93
CA ASN A 282 35.25 61.09 55.28
C ASN A 282 34.47 60.21 54.29
N ALA A 283 35.15 59.32 53.55
CA ALA A 283 34.52 58.39 52.62
C ALA A 283 33.94 57.13 53.29
N TYR A 284 34.45 56.75 54.46
CA TYR A 284 34.17 55.48 55.14
C TYR A 284 32.69 55.17 55.26
N ARG A 285 31.89 56.13 55.74
CA ARG A 285 30.45 55.90 55.95
C ARG A 285 29.72 55.53 54.65
N ARG A 286 30.02 56.21 53.54
CA ARG A 286 29.43 55.88 52.23
C ARG A 286 29.85 54.51 51.72
N MET A 287 31.12 54.13 51.93
CA MET A 287 31.63 52.81 51.53
C MET A 287 31.00 51.69 52.37
N ALA A 288 30.87 51.89 53.69
CA ALA A 288 30.19 50.97 54.60
C ALA A 288 28.72 50.77 54.21
N ASP A 289 27.98 51.87 53.99
CA ASP A 289 26.58 51.82 53.53
C ASP A 289 26.45 51.10 52.17
N THR A 290 27.46 51.18 51.30
CA THR A 290 27.47 50.49 50.01
C THR A 290 27.82 49.01 50.17
N CYS A 291 28.75 48.68 51.06
CA CYS A 291 29.05 47.31 51.46
C CYS A 291 27.81 46.61 52.02
N ASP A 292 27.11 47.24 52.98
CA ASP A 292 25.90 46.69 53.60
C ASP A 292 24.79 46.47 52.55
N ARG A 293 24.65 47.39 51.57
CA ARG A 293 23.72 47.22 50.46
C ARG A 293 24.08 46.07 49.52
N LEU A 294 25.36 45.87 49.24
CA LEU A 294 25.83 44.75 48.42
C LEU A 294 25.66 43.41 49.15
N VAL A 295 25.96 43.37 50.45
CA VAL A 295 25.79 42.17 51.29
C VAL A 295 24.31 41.82 51.47
N ALA A 296 23.44 42.81 51.64
CA ALA A 296 22.01 42.59 51.79
C ALA A 296 21.31 42.19 50.48
N ARG A 297 21.96 42.32 49.32
CA ARG A 297 21.38 41.97 48.03
C ARG A 297 21.40 40.45 47.86
N PRO A 298 20.25 39.77 47.80
CA PRO A 298 20.22 38.33 47.57
C PRO A 298 20.71 38.01 46.16
N PHE A 299 21.43 36.90 46.02
CA PHE A 299 21.78 36.30 44.73
C PHE A 299 21.20 34.90 44.65
N LYS A 300 20.85 34.47 43.44
CA LYS A 300 20.39 33.09 43.21
C LYS A 300 21.59 32.15 43.29
N SER A 301 21.56 31.21 44.23
CA SER A 301 22.61 30.19 44.37
C SER A 301 22.39 28.97 43.47
N GLU A 302 21.13 28.69 43.13
CA GLU A 302 20.74 27.56 42.28
C GLU A 302 20.36 28.07 40.90
N VAL A 303 20.80 27.34 39.87
CA VAL A 303 20.45 27.62 38.47
C VAL A 303 19.23 26.76 38.13
N ASP A 304 18.08 27.40 37.97
CA ASP A 304 16.79 26.72 37.74
C ASP A 304 16.69 26.03 36.36
N VAL A 305 17.69 26.18 35.49
CA VAL A 305 17.68 25.67 34.12
C VAL A 305 18.42 24.33 34.04
N ALA A 306 17.68 23.22 33.98
CA ALA A 306 18.28 21.91 33.71
C ALA A 306 18.46 21.66 32.20
N ALA A 307 19.55 20.98 31.84
CA ALA A 307 19.80 20.55 30.46
C ALA A 307 18.75 19.53 30.00
N ASP A 308 18.27 18.69 30.92
CA ASP A 308 17.36 17.58 30.65
C ASP A 308 15.92 18.01 30.34
N ASP A 309 15.53 19.25 30.67
CA ASP A 309 14.17 19.77 30.40
C ASP A 309 13.96 20.15 28.93
N LEU A 310 14.86 19.77 28.02
CA LEU A 310 14.60 19.94 26.59
C LEU A 310 13.46 18.99 26.19
N PRO A 311 12.54 19.42 25.32
CA PRO A 311 11.39 18.60 24.96
C PRO A 311 11.87 17.25 24.41
N ALA A 312 11.69 16.19 25.20
CA ALA A 312 11.97 14.81 24.80
C ALA A 312 10.90 14.26 23.84
N GLU A 313 10.29 15.13 23.02
CA GLU A 313 9.22 14.81 22.08
C GLU A 313 9.63 13.65 21.16
N ALA A 314 10.87 13.64 20.68
CA ALA A 314 11.40 12.52 19.88
C ALA A 314 11.36 11.18 20.63
N GLY A 315 11.64 11.19 21.94
CA GLY A 315 11.53 10.00 22.80
C GLY A 315 10.08 9.54 22.95
N VAL A 316 9.14 10.47 23.11
CA VAL A 316 7.70 10.18 23.19
C VAL A 316 7.19 9.59 21.89
N TYR A 317 7.53 10.17 20.74
CA TYR A 317 7.16 9.62 19.43
C TYR A 317 7.75 8.24 19.20
N ARG A 318 8.99 8.00 19.65
CA ARG A 318 9.60 6.66 19.58
C ARG A 318 8.82 5.64 20.43
N GLN A 319 8.52 5.98 21.68
CA GLN A 319 7.73 5.11 22.56
C GLN A 319 6.32 4.85 22.01
N LEU A 320 5.69 5.87 21.44
CA LEU A 320 4.39 5.75 20.81
C LEU A 320 4.45 4.84 19.58
N ALA A 321 5.48 4.98 18.74
CA ALA A 321 5.72 4.10 17.60
C ALA A 321 5.97 2.64 18.03
N GLU A 322 6.75 2.43 19.09
CA GLU A 322 6.96 1.11 19.69
C GLU A 322 5.65 0.51 20.22
N ALA A 323 4.83 1.29 20.91
CA ALA A 323 3.52 0.87 21.41
C ALA A 323 2.55 0.52 20.27
N HIS A 324 2.49 1.34 19.22
CA HIS A 324 1.72 1.02 18.02
C HIS A 324 2.22 -0.25 17.33
N GLY A 325 3.54 -0.45 17.25
CA GLY A 325 4.12 -1.68 16.72
C GLY A 325 3.74 -2.92 17.51
N ALA A 326 3.68 -2.81 18.85
CA ALA A 326 3.21 -3.88 19.72
C ALA A 326 1.71 -4.18 19.52
N LEU A 327 0.88 -3.14 19.42
CA LEU A 327 -0.56 -3.28 19.15
C LEU A 327 -0.84 -3.90 17.78
N ALA A 328 -0.09 -3.52 16.74
CA ALA A 328 -0.21 -4.09 15.40
C ALA A 328 0.12 -5.59 15.39
N LYS A 329 1.17 -6.01 16.12
CA LYS A 329 1.49 -7.43 16.30
C LYS A 329 0.38 -8.18 17.02
N LEU A 330 -0.19 -7.60 18.07
CA LEU A 330 -1.30 -8.20 18.81
C LEU A 330 -2.56 -8.37 17.94
N LEU A 331 -2.87 -7.38 17.10
CA LEU A 331 -3.97 -7.46 16.14
C LEU A 331 -3.72 -8.57 15.12
N ALA A 332 -2.51 -8.66 14.56
CA ALA A 332 -2.17 -9.73 13.61
C ALA A 332 -2.34 -11.13 14.23
N VAL A 333 -1.97 -11.32 15.49
CA VAL A 333 -2.21 -12.57 16.22
C VAL A 333 -3.71 -12.84 16.37
N LYS A 334 -4.52 -11.82 16.72
CA LYS A 334 -5.98 -11.97 16.81
C LYS A 334 -6.60 -12.34 15.46
N ASP A 335 -6.17 -11.71 14.37
CA ASP A 335 -6.67 -12.01 13.02
C ASP A 335 -6.33 -13.45 12.60
N GLN A 336 -5.12 -13.91 12.94
CA GLN A 336 -4.72 -15.29 12.72
C GLN A 336 -5.59 -16.28 13.52
N MET A 337 -5.88 -15.97 14.79
CA MET A 337 -6.78 -16.78 15.62
C MET A 337 -8.21 -16.80 15.08
N ILE A 338 -8.74 -15.66 14.63
CA ILE A 338 -10.07 -15.59 14.02
C ILE A 338 -10.11 -16.45 12.76
N SER A 339 -9.11 -16.34 11.89
CA SER A 339 -9.01 -17.16 10.68
C SER A 339 -8.99 -18.66 11.00
N HIS A 340 -8.20 -19.07 12.00
CA HIS A 340 -8.16 -20.45 12.47
C HIS A 340 -9.52 -20.95 12.98
N LEU A 341 -10.19 -20.17 13.84
CA LEU A 341 -11.51 -20.52 14.37
C LEU A 341 -12.59 -20.60 13.28
N LEU A 342 -12.50 -19.77 12.24
CA LEU A 342 -13.39 -19.85 11.08
C LEU A 342 -13.15 -21.14 10.29
N GLN A 343 -11.89 -21.53 10.08
CA GLN A 343 -11.55 -22.79 9.42
C GLN A 343 -12.03 -24.01 10.21
N GLU A 344 -11.85 -24.02 11.53
CA GLU A 344 -12.37 -25.09 12.40
C GLU A 344 -13.89 -25.18 12.36
N ARG A 345 -14.58 -24.03 12.38
CA ARG A 345 -16.04 -23.98 12.25
C ARG A 345 -16.49 -24.56 10.90
N ASP A 346 -15.85 -24.15 9.82
CA ASP A 346 -16.22 -24.60 8.46
C ASP A 346 -15.97 -26.11 8.31
N ALA A 347 -14.87 -26.63 8.86
CA ALA A 347 -14.59 -28.06 8.91
C ALA A 347 -15.66 -28.82 9.73
N MET A 348 -16.04 -28.32 10.91
CA MET A 348 -17.11 -28.94 11.71
C MET A 348 -18.48 -28.87 11.01
N GLN A 349 -18.77 -27.81 10.27
CA GLN A 349 -19.99 -27.70 9.48
C GLN A 349 -20.01 -28.72 8.33
N GLU A 350 -18.87 -28.94 7.69
CA GLU A 350 -18.72 -29.96 6.66
C GLU A 350 -18.90 -31.37 7.24
N GLU A 351 -18.25 -31.68 8.37
CA GLU A 351 -18.45 -32.94 9.09
C GLU A 351 -19.92 -33.15 9.48
N LEU A 352 -20.58 -32.11 10.00
CA LEU A 352 -22.00 -32.16 10.35
C LEU A 352 -22.86 -32.42 9.11
N SER A 353 -22.58 -31.76 7.98
CA SER A 353 -23.32 -32.00 6.74
C SER A 353 -23.15 -33.43 6.23
N GLN A 354 -21.93 -33.99 6.30
CA GLN A 354 -21.67 -35.37 5.91
C GLN A 354 -22.43 -36.36 6.81
N VAL A 355 -22.50 -36.08 8.12
CA VAL A 355 -23.27 -36.89 9.07
C VAL A 355 -24.77 -36.81 8.76
N VAL A 356 -25.30 -35.62 8.47
CA VAL A 356 -26.72 -35.43 8.11
C VAL A 356 -27.04 -36.14 6.79
N GLU A 357 -26.19 -36.04 5.77
CA GLU A 357 -26.38 -36.74 4.49
C GLU A 357 -26.34 -38.25 4.67
N ARG A 358 -25.39 -38.76 5.46
CA ARG A 358 -25.29 -40.18 5.78
C ARG A 358 -26.56 -40.69 6.45
N TYR A 359 -27.00 -40.06 7.54
CA TYR A 359 -28.24 -40.48 8.21
C TYR A 359 -29.48 -40.30 7.35
N GLY A 360 -29.53 -39.24 6.53
CA GLY A 360 -30.59 -39.05 5.54
C GLY A 360 -30.66 -40.20 4.54
N SER A 361 -29.51 -40.67 4.05
CA SER A 361 -29.43 -41.82 3.13
C SER A 361 -29.83 -43.14 3.81
N GLU A 362 -29.42 -43.35 5.07
CA GLU A 362 -29.78 -44.54 5.86
C GLU A 362 -31.30 -44.57 6.16
N LEU A 363 -31.91 -43.42 6.50
CA LEU A 363 -33.36 -43.29 6.70
C LEU A 363 -34.13 -43.56 5.41
N ALA A 364 -33.71 -42.97 4.28
CA ALA A 364 -34.35 -43.21 2.99
C ALA A 364 -34.28 -44.69 2.57
N ALA A 365 -33.18 -45.38 2.88
CA ALA A 365 -33.04 -46.81 2.64
C ALA A 365 -34.01 -47.64 3.52
N LEU A 366 -34.17 -47.27 4.79
CA LEU A 366 -35.12 -47.93 5.70
C LEU A 366 -36.58 -47.68 5.28
N GLU A 367 -36.93 -46.47 4.86
CA GLU A 367 -38.25 -46.15 4.30
C GLU A 367 -38.55 -46.99 3.06
N ALA A 368 -37.61 -47.08 2.12
CA ALA A 368 -37.75 -47.92 0.93
C ALA A 368 -37.93 -49.42 1.29
N GLN A 369 -37.23 -49.89 2.33
CA GLN A 369 -37.38 -51.25 2.83
C GLN A 369 -38.77 -51.46 3.46
N ALA A 370 -39.25 -50.52 4.26
CA ALA A 370 -40.58 -50.56 4.88
C ALA A 370 -41.68 -50.58 3.82
N ASP A 371 -41.60 -49.72 2.81
CA ASP A 371 -42.51 -49.70 1.66
C ASP A 371 -42.51 -51.06 0.93
N GLY A 372 -41.33 -51.66 0.76
CA GLY A 372 -41.17 -52.99 0.20
C GLY A 372 -41.85 -54.10 1.02
N TYR A 373 -41.92 -53.97 2.35
CA TYR A 373 -42.68 -54.88 3.21
C TYR A 373 -44.18 -54.64 3.11
N TYR A 374 -44.64 -53.39 3.12
CA TYR A 374 -46.06 -53.05 2.98
C TYR A 374 -46.63 -53.54 1.65
N ARG A 375 -45.90 -53.37 0.53
CA ARG A 375 -46.31 -53.90 -0.78
C ARG A 375 -46.43 -55.42 -0.79
N ARG A 376 -45.50 -56.14 -0.13
CA ARG A 376 -45.56 -57.60 0.00
C ARG A 376 -46.76 -58.06 0.83
N LEU A 377 -47.05 -57.39 1.95
CA LEU A 377 -48.24 -57.68 2.76
C LEU A 377 -49.53 -57.42 1.99
N GLN A 378 -49.60 -56.32 1.23
CA GLN A 378 -50.74 -56.04 0.36
C GLN A 378 -50.92 -57.10 -0.73
N ALA A 379 -49.84 -57.56 -1.36
CA ALA A 379 -49.89 -58.63 -2.36
C ALA A 379 -50.37 -59.97 -1.77
N LEU A 380 -49.91 -60.33 -0.57
CA LEU A 380 -50.39 -61.52 0.15
C LEU A 380 -51.87 -61.39 0.55
N GLY A 381 -52.30 -60.19 0.97
CA GLY A 381 -53.69 -59.89 1.27
C GLY A 381 -54.60 -60.00 0.03
N ALA A 382 -54.16 -59.48 -1.13
CA ALA A 382 -54.90 -59.58 -2.38
C ALA A 382 -55.05 -61.04 -2.85
N ALA A 383 -53.99 -61.85 -2.74
CA ALA A 383 -54.04 -63.27 -3.08
C ALA A 383 -54.96 -64.09 -2.14
N GLY A 384 -55.23 -63.59 -0.92
CA GLY A 384 -56.15 -64.24 0.03
C GLY A 384 -57.64 -63.93 -0.19
N VAL A 385 -58.00 -62.98 -1.07
CA VAL A 385 -59.38 -62.50 -1.24
C VAL A 385 -60.07 -63.04 -2.50
N GLU A 386 -59.36 -63.73 -3.40
CA GLU A 386 -59.97 -64.40 -4.57
C GLU A 386 -60.76 -65.69 -4.24
N GLY A 387 -61.02 -65.97 -2.96
CA GLY A 387 -61.81 -67.13 -2.50
C GLY A 387 -63.23 -66.83 -2.02
N GLY A 388 -63.76 -65.60 -2.13
CA GLY A 388 -65.05 -65.26 -1.53
C GLY A 388 -65.83 -64.18 -2.28
N GLU A 389 -66.60 -64.58 -3.29
CA GLU A 389 -67.71 -63.79 -3.83
C GLU A 389 -68.77 -63.55 -2.75
N GLY A 390 -69.15 -62.29 -2.60
CA GLY A 390 -70.35 -61.86 -1.90
C GLY A 390 -70.59 -60.38 -2.17
N PRO A 391 -71.43 -60.01 -3.16
CA PRO A 391 -71.69 -58.62 -3.47
C PRO A 391 -72.81 -58.10 -2.58
N THR A 392 -72.54 -57.07 -1.78
CA THR A 392 -73.61 -56.20 -1.29
C THR A 392 -73.23 -54.74 -1.48
N ALA A 393 -73.94 -54.16 -2.43
CA ALA A 393 -74.20 -52.74 -2.58
C ALA A 393 -74.46 -52.03 -1.24
N GLY A 394 -74.07 -50.77 -1.16
CA GLY A 394 -74.71 -49.87 -0.20
C GLY A 394 -73.95 -48.58 0.10
N ALA A 395 -74.59 -47.47 -0.25
CA ALA A 395 -74.55 -46.14 0.38
C ALA A 395 -73.22 -45.37 0.26
N ASP A 396 -73.13 -44.22 -0.41
CA ASP A 396 -73.96 -43.00 -0.37
C ASP A 396 -73.99 -42.31 1.00
N GLY A 397 -73.56 -41.05 1.03
CA GLY A 397 -73.27 -40.25 2.23
C GLY A 397 -71.76 -40.04 2.42
N GLY A 398 -71.21 -38.85 2.56
CA GLY A 398 -71.76 -37.53 2.80
C GLY A 398 -70.64 -36.68 3.41
N SER A 399 -70.47 -35.46 2.91
CA SER A 399 -70.14 -34.24 3.65
C SER A 399 -69.16 -34.29 4.86
N SER A 400 -67.98 -33.67 4.71
CA SER A 400 -67.30 -32.76 5.68
C SER A 400 -65.86 -32.52 5.21
N ARG A 401 -65.38 -31.34 4.80
CA ARG A 401 -65.31 -30.03 5.48
C ARG A 401 -64.58 -30.07 6.83
N ARG A 402 -63.25 -29.89 6.82
CA ARG A 402 -62.38 -29.25 7.84
C ARG A 402 -61.00 -29.06 7.18
N GLY A 403 -60.47 -27.86 7.03
CA GLY A 403 -59.88 -27.03 8.10
C GLY A 403 -58.37 -27.12 7.93
N ALA A 404 -57.73 -26.19 7.21
CA ALA A 404 -57.01 -25.06 7.81
C ALA A 404 -56.04 -25.50 8.92
N THR A 405 -54.73 -25.42 8.65
CA THR A 405 -53.78 -24.71 9.52
C THR A 405 -52.54 -24.31 8.74
N GLN A 406 -52.41 -22.99 8.64
CA GLN A 406 -51.22 -22.21 8.36
C GLN A 406 -50.32 -22.21 9.62
N GLY A 407 -49.00 -22.23 9.44
CA GLY A 407 -48.01 -21.99 10.50
C GLY A 407 -46.70 -22.73 10.19
N GLY A 408 -45.54 -22.08 10.14
CA GLY A 408 -45.17 -20.68 10.35
C GLY A 408 -43.75 -20.47 9.88
#